data_AF-A0A069EU10-F1
#
_entry.id   AF-A0A069EU10-F1
#
_cell.length_a   1.000
_cell.length_b   1.000
_cell.length_c   1.000
_cell.angle_alpha   90.00
_cell.angle_beta   90.00
_cell.angle_gamma   90.00
#
_symmetry.space_group_name_H-M   'P 1'
#
loop_
_entity.id
_entity.type
_entity.pdbx_description
1 polymer ?
#
loop_
_entity_poly.entity_id
_entity_poly.type
_entity_poly.pdbx_seq_one_letter_code
_entity_poly.pdbx_strand_id
1 'polypeptide(L)'
;MEIVQQLSQVQLLNQFWLLMAFVIPMVILSRMVVAGSRFSPILVIVIFGLGLGFVMVEMGIATPGLPEFPLVDFMSRTTIIALVVSFFVGGQELRKILSKQALDVKDIVVPSKEEMFLGTGRTQFIFILRSFFLLVGLEGFFRMMIQPGTAEGIMLYYPILALIGLAASFLLIDHKAQIDDKQVYMRKGLIETVILLAILFISYAIAMLVQPVIALPQIFFAMIVSSALGAIFQNWTYGPTVRALLFAGIPVVLAANFMVGGSRISDAFAIEGMNSVLFYGFFGQLFWMFGGIALLMWFARTAHIRNLAPGMAGSLSHSGLTGACTAGDFGKVAAKRAPIMINIPFFGHIFVFSILAVSADNGALWIWPTAIIVLVGLTLTFLALKNLRAANGEDFKEVKALMQFSFGWQMMAVFGGLVLLSFSTIAFDYSAMAQSSAISHFGLFAAIQGGMFGTEASLLIPLIFSMPFLVHPIVFYMFGKALDNNGEMPRVPVYAMALIGVLGVSFAILGV
;
A
#
# COMPACT_ATOMS: atom_id res chain seq x y z
N MET A 1 -27.46 -32.53 10.33
CA MET A 1 -27.06 -31.18 10.78
C MET A 1 -25.77 -31.22 11.59
N GLU A 2 -25.65 -32.09 12.59
CA GLU A 2 -24.47 -32.15 13.49
C GLU A 2 -23.13 -32.45 12.78
N ILE A 3 -23.10 -33.40 11.84
CA ILE A 3 -21.90 -33.71 11.02
C ILE A 3 -21.49 -32.53 10.12
N VAL A 4 -22.48 -31.83 9.53
CA VAL A 4 -22.24 -30.67 8.66
C VAL A 4 -21.66 -29.50 9.48
N GLN A 5 -22.11 -29.34 10.72
CA GLN A 5 -21.64 -28.32 11.64
C GLN A 5 -20.25 -28.65 12.22
N GLN A 6 -19.93 -29.93 12.44
CA GLN A 6 -18.57 -30.37 12.79
C GLN A 6 -17.58 -30.19 11.63
N LEU A 7 -17.99 -30.51 10.40
CA LEU A 7 -17.17 -30.30 9.20
C LEU A 7 -16.85 -28.81 8.99
N SER A 8 -17.81 -27.91 9.21
CA SER A 8 -17.56 -26.47 9.07
C SER A 8 -16.61 -25.91 10.13
N GLN A 9 -16.68 -26.39 11.38
CA GLN A 9 -15.74 -26.00 12.44
C GLN A 9 -14.31 -26.47 12.18
N VAL A 10 -14.13 -27.71 11.71
CA VAL A 10 -12.81 -28.24 11.30
C VAL A 10 -12.26 -27.45 10.11
N GLN A 11 -13.14 -27.07 9.17
CA GLN A 11 -12.76 -26.27 8.02
C GLN A 11 -12.21 -24.89 8.44
N LEU A 12 -12.80 -24.19 9.42
CA LEU A 12 -12.24 -22.93 9.92
C LEU A 12 -10.80 -23.09 10.43
N LEU A 13 -10.58 -24.05 11.33
CA LEU A 13 -9.26 -24.23 11.96
C LEU A 13 -8.21 -24.54 10.88
N ASN A 14 -8.55 -25.43 9.95
CA ASN A 14 -7.70 -25.75 8.81
C ASN A 14 -7.41 -24.49 7.96
N GLN A 15 -8.42 -23.68 7.65
CA GLN A 15 -8.26 -22.44 6.90
C GLN A 15 -7.35 -21.44 7.63
N PHE A 16 -7.44 -21.36 8.96
CA PHE A 16 -6.59 -20.47 9.76
C PHE A 16 -5.12 -20.92 9.72
N TRP A 17 -4.88 -22.22 9.89
CA TRP A 17 -3.53 -22.78 9.78
C TRP A 17 -2.96 -22.65 8.37
N LEU A 18 -3.79 -22.85 7.33
CA LEU A 18 -3.39 -22.66 5.94
C LEU A 18 -3.03 -21.21 5.65
N LEU A 19 -3.86 -20.26 6.07
CA LEU A 19 -3.56 -18.83 5.96
C LEU A 19 -2.21 -18.51 6.63
N MET A 20 -1.98 -19.02 7.83
CA MET A 20 -0.72 -18.80 8.55
C MET A 20 0.47 -19.45 7.84
N ALA A 21 0.31 -20.68 7.35
CA ALA A 21 1.32 -21.45 6.63
C ALA A 21 1.66 -20.87 5.24
N PHE A 22 0.74 -20.09 4.66
CA PHE A 22 0.99 -19.38 3.43
C PHE A 22 1.66 -18.03 3.67
N VAL A 23 1.07 -17.18 4.50
CA VAL A 23 1.47 -15.77 4.61
C VAL A 23 2.78 -15.60 5.38
N ILE A 24 2.93 -16.28 6.53
CA ILE A 24 4.10 -16.07 7.39
C ILE A 24 5.38 -16.63 6.73
N PRO A 25 5.40 -17.88 6.23
CA PRO A 25 6.55 -18.39 5.48
C PRO A 25 6.85 -17.56 4.24
N MET A 26 5.85 -17.08 3.48
CA MET A 26 6.11 -16.24 2.31
C MET A 26 6.91 -14.98 2.68
N VAL A 27 6.53 -14.28 3.76
CA VAL A 27 7.27 -13.08 4.22
C VAL A 27 8.68 -13.44 4.69
N ILE A 28 8.85 -14.53 5.45
CA ILE A 28 10.16 -14.95 5.97
C ILE A 28 11.08 -15.42 4.85
N LEU A 29 10.60 -16.29 3.96
CA LEU A 29 11.34 -16.78 2.79
C LEU A 29 11.74 -15.61 1.90
N SER A 30 10.87 -14.64 1.70
CA SER A 30 11.19 -13.45 0.92
C SER A 30 12.35 -12.66 1.50
N ARG A 31 12.41 -12.53 2.83
CA ARG A 31 13.54 -11.90 3.53
C ARG A 31 14.82 -12.75 3.46
N MET A 32 14.68 -14.07 3.51
CA MET A 32 15.77 -15.02 3.36
C MET A 32 16.41 -14.95 1.98
N VAL A 33 15.60 -14.91 0.91
CA VAL A 33 16.08 -14.84 -0.48
C VAL A 33 16.92 -13.59 -0.73
N VAL A 34 16.55 -12.46 -0.12
CA VAL A 34 17.29 -11.20 -0.26
C VAL A 34 18.33 -11.00 0.85
N ALA A 35 18.52 -11.95 1.75
CA ALA A 35 19.47 -11.83 2.85
C ALA A 35 20.90 -11.62 2.31
N GLY A 36 21.61 -10.63 2.86
CA GLY A 36 22.94 -10.24 2.37
C GLY A 36 22.94 -9.51 1.04
N SER A 37 21.79 -9.26 0.43
CA SER A 37 21.64 -8.44 -0.79
C SER A 37 21.08 -7.05 -0.48
N ARG A 38 21.00 -6.19 -1.50
CA ARG A 38 20.33 -4.88 -1.43
C ARG A 38 18.91 -4.87 -2.00
N PHE A 39 18.35 -6.04 -2.29
CA PHE A 39 16.98 -6.14 -2.81
C PHE A 39 15.94 -6.06 -1.70
N SER A 40 14.77 -5.50 -2.02
CA SER A 40 13.63 -5.47 -1.10
C SER A 40 12.98 -6.86 -1.03
N PRO A 41 12.66 -7.38 0.18
CA PRO A 41 11.87 -8.59 0.33
C PRO A 41 10.50 -8.50 -0.36
N ILE A 42 9.93 -7.30 -0.51
CA ILE A 42 8.61 -7.12 -1.14
C ILE A 42 8.61 -7.63 -2.57
N LEU A 43 9.71 -7.46 -3.31
CA LEU A 43 9.83 -8.02 -4.65
C LEU A 43 9.59 -9.53 -4.67
N VAL A 44 10.17 -10.25 -3.70
CA VAL A 44 10.06 -11.71 -3.61
C VAL A 44 8.68 -12.12 -3.11
N ILE A 45 8.09 -11.36 -2.17
CA ILE A 45 6.71 -11.60 -1.71
C ILE A 45 5.75 -11.59 -2.89
N VAL A 46 5.96 -10.70 -3.84
CA VAL A 46 5.08 -10.60 -5.00
C VAL A 46 5.23 -11.79 -5.92
N ILE A 47 6.46 -12.13 -6.29
CA ILE A 47 6.73 -13.27 -7.18
C ILE A 47 6.15 -14.55 -6.57
N PHE A 48 6.37 -14.78 -5.27
CA PHE A 48 5.82 -15.94 -4.57
C PHE A 48 4.31 -15.90 -4.42
N GLY A 49 3.73 -14.75 -4.08
CA GLY A 49 2.28 -14.61 -3.95
C GLY A 49 1.55 -14.87 -5.26
N LEU A 50 1.97 -14.18 -6.33
CA LEU A 50 1.38 -14.35 -7.67
C LEU A 50 1.59 -15.76 -8.20
N GLY A 51 2.81 -16.29 -8.08
CA GLY A 51 3.13 -17.64 -8.52
C GLY A 51 2.33 -18.70 -7.78
N LEU A 52 2.22 -18.60 -6.45
CA LEU A 52 1.46 -19.55 -5.65
C LEU A 52 -0.03 -19.52 -6.00
N GLY A 53 -0.63 -18.33 -6.09
CA GLY A 53 -2.03 -18.19 -6.50
C GLY A 53 -2.30 -18.78 -7.89
N PHE A 54 -1.43 -18.49 -8.86
CA PHE A 54 -1.53 -19.01 -10.22
C PHE A 54 -1.41 -20.54 -10.26
N VAL A 55 -0.38 -21.10 -9.62
CA VAL A 55 -0.15 -22.55 -9.57
C VAL A 55 -1.31 -23.28 -8.89
N MET A 56 -1.91 -22.71 -7.84
CA MET A 56 -3.07 -23.34 -7.19
C MET A 56 -4.25 -23.51 -8.15
N VAL A 57 -4.47 -22.55 -9.05
CA VAL A 57 -5.55 -22.64 -10.06
C VAL A 57 -5.17 -23.59 -11.19
N GLU A 58 -3.97 -23.46 -11.75
CA GLU A 58 -3.51 -24.33 -12.85
C GLU A 58 -3.42 -25.81 -12.46
N MET A 59 -3.11 -26.10 -11.19
CA MET A 59 -3.07 -27.47 -10.67
C MET A 59 -4.46 -28.00 -10.25
N GLY A 60 -5.53 -27.23 -10.42
CA GLY A 60 -6.89 -27.59 -10.02
C GLY A 60 -7.09 -27.70 -8.50
N ILE A 61 -6.22 -27.06 -7.71
CA ILE A 61 -6.29 -27.05 -6.23
C ILE A 61 -7.31 -26.00 -5.74
N ALA A 62 -7.47 -24.90 -6.48
CA ALA A 62 -8.35 -23.79 -6.14
C ALA A 62 -9.04 -23.22 -7.39
N THR A 63 -10.09 -22.43 -7.20
CA THR A 63 -10.69 -21.64 -8.29
C THR A 63 -10.25 -20.18 -8.25
N PRO A 64 -10.40 -19.43 -9.36
CA PRO A 64 -10.00 -18.03 -9.43
C PRO A 64 -10.63 -17.14 -8.34
N GLY A 65 -9.78 -16.39 -7.65
CA GLY A 65 -10.15 -15.61 -6.47
C GLY A 65 -10.11 -16.37 -5.15
N LEU A 66 -9.73 -17.65 -5.17
CA LEU A 66 -9.55 -18.51 -4.01
C LEU A 66 -10.76 -18.53 -3.05
N PRO A 67 -12.01 -18.72 -3.53
CA PRO A 67 -13.17 -18.82 -2.66
C PRO A 67 -13.06 -20.01 -1.69
N GLU A 68 -12.27 -21.04 -2.02
CA GLU A 68 -11.95 -22.16 -1.14
C GLU A 68 -11.04 -21.76 0.04
N PHE A 69 -10.37 -20.59 -0.06
CA PHE A 69 -9.49 -20.03 0.95
C PHE A 69 -9.99 -18.68 1.46
N PRO A 70 -11.19 -18.62 2.08
CA PRO A 70 -11.85 -17.36 2.42
C PRO A 70 -11.05 -16.50 3.42
N LEU A 71 -10.18 -17.12 4.22
CA LEU A 71 -9.29 -16.39 5.13
C LEU A 71 -8.14 -15.65 4.42
N VAL A 72 -7.77 -16.08 3.20
CA VAL A 72 -6.81 -15.37 2.35
C VAL A 72 -7.45 -14.10 1.80
N ASP A 73 -8.67 -14.18 1.26
CA ASP A 73 -9.43 -12.99 0.84
C ASP A 73 -9.70 -12.04 2.03
N PHE A 74 -10.07 -12.59 3.19
CA PHE A 74 -10.23 -11.81 4.41
C PHE A 74 -8.96 -11.03 4.80
N MET A 75 -7.79 -11.67 4.78
CA MET A 75 -6.50 -11.01 5.05
C MET A 75 -6.19 -9.92 4.01
N SER A 76 -6.50 -10.17 2.73
CA SER A 76 -6.29 -9.22 1.62
C SER A 76 -7.00 -7.87 1.85
N ARG A 77 -8.15 -7.90 2.54
CA ARG A 77 -8.99 -6.72 2.85
C ARG A 77 -8.51 -5.90 4.04
N THR A 78 -7.46 -6.32 4.75
CA THR A 78 -6.93 -5.62 5.93
C THR A 78 -5.99 -4.45 5.61
N THR A 79 -5.92 -4.04 4.33
CA THR A 79 -5.08 -2.94 3.83
C THR A 79 -5.31 -1.62 4.58
N ILE A 80 -6.57 -1.29 4.92
CA ILE A 80 -6.91 -0.07 5.66
C ILE A 80 -6.19 -0.04 7.02
N ILE A 81 -6.13 -1.17 7.72
CA ILE A 81 -5.51 -1.29 9.05
C ILE A 81 -4.02 -0.98 8.99
N ALA A 82 -3.31 -1.60 8.02
CA ALA A 82 -1.87 -1.36 7.84
C ALA A 82 -1.57 0.11 7.45
N LEU A 83 -2.43 0.70 6.62
CA LEU A 83 -2.26 2.08 6.16
C LEU A 83 -2.54 3.10 7.26
N VAL A 84 -3.58 2.92 8.09
CA VAL A 84 -3.89 3.82 9.21
C VAL A 84 -2.64 4.10 10.04
N VAL A 85 -1.82 3.09 10.33
CA VAL A 85 -0.58 3.26 11.09
C VAL A 85 0.45 4.12 10.35
N SER A 86 0.62 3.91 9.03
CA SER A 86 1.53 4.72 8.20
C SER A 86 1.08 6.18 8.12
N PHE A 87 -0.23 6.44 8.05
CA PHE A 87 -0.80 7.78 8.07
C PHE A 87 -0.62 8.46 9.43
N PHE A 88 -0.80 7.73 10.53
CA PHE A 88 -0.54 8.25 11.87
C PHE A 88 0.90 8.75 11.99
N VAL A 89 1.88 7.93 11.60
CA VAL A 89 3.30 8.29 11.64
C VAL A 89 3.60 9.50 10.75
N GLY A 90 3.09 9.52 9.52
CA GLY A 90 3.36 10.67 8.66
C GLY A 90 2.66 11.94 9.12
N GLY A 91 1.51 11.87 9.80
CA GLY A 91 0.90 13.00 10.50
C GLY A 91 1.80 13.56 11.61
N GLN A 92 2.41 12.69 12.42
CA GLN A 92 3.40 13.10 13.42
C GLN A 92 4.60 13.80 12.78
N GLU A 93 5.20 13.19 11.75
CA GLU A 93 6.37 13.75 11.08
C GLU A 93 6.06 15.06 10.35
N LEU A 94 4.87 15.20 9.76
CA LEU A 94 4.40 16.45 9.17
C LEU A 94 4.31 17.58 10.18
N ARG A 95 3.72 17.32 11.36
CA ARG A 95 3.64 18.32 12.41
C ARG A 95 5.03 18.77 12.86
N LYS A 96 5.97 17.84 13.05
CA LYS A 96 7.35 18.14 13.45
C LYS A 96 8.08 19.01 12.43
N ILE A 97 7.90 18.74 11.14
CA ILE A 97 8.47 19.55 10.05
C ILE A 97 7.88 20.96 10.07
N LEU A 98 6.56 21.08 10.18
CA LEU A 98 5.88 22.37 10.20
C LEU A 98 6.21 23.20 11.44
N SER A 99 6.44 22.55 12.59
CA SER A 99 6.80 23.20 13.85
C SER A 99 8.30 23.45 14.03
N LYS A 100 9.15 23.01 13.07
CA LYS A 100 10.63 23.07 13.14
C LYS A 100 11.22 22.47 14.43
N GLN A 101 10.55 21.49 15.03
CA GLN A 101 11.03 20.86 16.27
C GLN A 101 12.09 19.79 15.98
N ALA A 102 13.12 19.74 16.83
CA ALA A 102 14.16 18.72 16.73
C ALA A 102 13.58 17.33 17.05
N LEU A 103 13.96 16.35 16.24
CA LEU A 103 13.53 14.95 16.34
C LEU A 103 14.39 14.20 17.35
N ASP A 104 14.19 14.48 18.64
CA ASP A 104 14.87 13.72 19.68
C ASP A 104 13.87 13.22 20.72
N VAL A 105 12.94 12.39 20.24
CA VAL A 105 12.12 11.59 21.15
C VAL A 105 12.86 10.27 21.35
N LYS A 106 13.39 10.06 22.56
CA LYS A 106 14.10 8.84 22.94
C LYS A 106 13.25 7.62 22.61
N ASP A 107 13.80 6.70 21.81
CA ASP A 107 13.14 5.44 21.52
C ASP A 107 13.08 4.59 22.80
N ILE A 108 11.91 4.01 23.08
CA ILE A 108 11.63 3.20 24.28
C ILE A 108 11.97 1.72 24.09
N VAL A 109 12.29 1.30 22.86
CA VAL A 109 12.66 -0.08 22.54
C VAL A 109 13.84 -0.12 21.59
N VAL A 110 14.83 -0.94 21.94
CA VAL A 110 15.91 -1.34 21.02
C VAL A 110 15.65 -2.78 20.56
N PRO A 111 15.37 -3.01 19.26
CA PRO A 111 15.14 -4.35 18.72
C PRO A 111 16.35 -5.26 18.90
N SER A 112 16.10 -6.53 19.21
CA SER A 112 17.12 -7.59 19.16
C SER A 112 17.57 -7.80 17.72
N LYS A 113 18.89 -7.81 17.55
CA LYS A 113 19.57 -8.10 16.27
C LYS A 113 19.94 -9.58 16.11
N GLU A 114 19.66 -10.42 17.12
CA GLU A 114 19.89 -11.87 17.04
C GLU A 114 19.10 -12.43 15.87
N GLU A 115 19.78 -13.14 14.96
CA GLU A 115 19.15 -13.71 13.78
C GLU A 115 18.35 -14.96 14.18
N MET A 116 17.05 -15.00 13.83
CA MET A 116 16.18 -16.15 14.10
C MET A 116 16.10 -17.05 12.87
N PHE A 117 15.98 -16.43 11.69
CA PHE A 117 16.07 -17.06 10.38
C PHE A 117 17.00 -16.19 9.54
N LEU A 118 17.66 -16.79 8.54
CA LEU A 118 18.53 -16.04 7.63
C LEU A 118 17.80 -14.80 7.05
N GLY A 119 18.36 -13.61 7.24
CA GLY A 119 17.78 -12.32 6.82
C GLY A 119 16.69 -11.74 7.73
N THR A 120 16.33 -12.43 8.82
CA THR A 120 15.25 -12.03 9.74
C THR A 120 15.69 -12.10 11.20
N GLY A 121 15.86 -10.93 11.80
CA GLY A 121 16.14 -10.79 13.22
C GLY A 121 14.97 -11.25 14.09
N ARG A 122 15.26 -11.59 15.35
CA ARG A 122 14.28 -12.10 16.31
C ARG A 122 13.10 -11.15 16.52
N THR A 123 13.36 -9.87 16.78
CA THR A 123 12.27 -8.89 16.94
C THR A 123 11.48 -8.70 15.65
N GLN A 124 12.14 -8.79 14.49
CA GLN A 124 11.47 -8.71 13.18
C GLN A 124 10.53 -9.90 12.96
N PHE A 125 10.96 -11.12 13.31
CA PHE A 125 10.11 -12.30 13.26
C PHE A 125 8.89 -12.15 14.17
N ILE A 126 9.07 -11.66 15.41
CA ILE A 126 7.96 -11.37 16.31
C ILE A 126 7.03 -10.30 15.73
N PHE A 127 7.55 -9.26 15.07
CA PHE A 127 6.72 -8.26 14.39
C PHE A 127 5.93 -8.84 13.21
N ILE A 128 6.49 -9.79 12.46
CA ILE A 128 5.76 -10.49 11.38
C ILE A 128 4.60 -11.30 11.97
N LEU A 129 4.86 -12.15 12.97
CA LEU A 129 3.82 -12.92 13.65
C LEU A 129 2.75 -11.99 14.23
N ARG A 130 3.18 -10.98 14.98
CA ARG A 130 2.28 -10.04 15.64
C ARG A 130 1.41 -9.29 14.63
N SER A 131 1.98 -8.84 13.51
CA SER A 131 1.21 -8.14 12.45
C SER A 131 0.14 -9.03 11.85
N PHE A 132 0.46 -10.30 11.59
CA PHE A 132 -0.52 -11.28 11.12
C PHE A 132 -1.71 -11.38 12.08
N PHE A 133 -1.46 -11.61 13.37
CA PHE A 133 -2.53 -11.73 14.37
C PHE A 133 -3.26 -10.40 14.61
N LEU A 134 -2.58 -9.26 14.56
CA LEU A 134 -3.22 -7.94 14.65
C LEU A 134 -4.19 -7.70 13.49
N LEU A 135 -3.77 -7.96 12.26
CA LEU A 135 -4.62 -7.75 11.08
C LEU A 135 -5.85 -8.66 11.13
N VAL A 136 -5.68 -9.94 11.46
CA VAL A 136 -6.82 -10.87 11.64
C VAL A 136 -7.73 -10.42 12.78
N GLY A 137 -7.16 -10.06 13.93
CA GLY A 137 -7.89 -9.71 15.13
C GLY A 137 -8.70 -8.42 14.98
N LEU A 138 -8.07 -7.37 14.43
CA LEU A 138 -8.70 -6.06 14.22
C LEU A 138 -9.81 -6.14 13.17
N GLU A 139 -9.56 -6.81 12.04
CA GLU A 139 -10.59 -6.97 10.99
C GLU A 139 -11.74 -7.84 11.47
N GLY A 140 -11.45 -8.94 12.19
CA GLY A 140 -12.47 -9.83 12.74
C GLY A 140 -13.36 -9.09 13.73
N PHE A 141 -12.76 -8.28 14.61
CA PHE A 141 -13.52 -7.46 15.56
C PHE A 141 -14.36 -6.41 14.83
N PHE A 142 -13.78 -5.70 13.87
CA PHE A 142 -14.46 -4.67 13.12
C PHE A 142 -15.70 -5.23 12.40
N ARG A 143 -15.54 -6.32 11.62
CA ARG A 143 -16.64 -6.94 10.87
C ARG A 143 -17.74 -7.50 11.76
N MET A 144 -17.36 -8.15 12.87
CA MET A 144 -18.31 -8.66 13.85
C MET A 144 -19.27 -7.56 14.34
N MET A 145 -18.76 -6.34 14.53
CA MET A 145 -19.54 -5.23 15.07
C MET A 145 -20.42 -4.52 14.02
N ILE A 146 -19.99 -4.45 12.76
CA ILE A 146 -20.73 -3.74 11.70
C ILE A 146 -21.75 -4.61 10.94
N GLN A 147 -21.65 -5.94 11.02
CA GLN A 147 -22.56 -6.89 10.33
C GLN A 147 -23.28 -7.83 11.31
N PRO A 148 -24.17 -7.35 12.20
CA PRO A 148 -24.81 -8.17 13.24
C PRO A 148 -25.96 -9.08 12.74
N GLY A 149 -26.03 -9.42 11.45
CA GLY A 149 -27.12 -10.21 10.84
C GLY A 149 -27.01 -11.73 11.03
N THR A 150 -27.90 -12.51 10.42
CA THR A 150 -27.83 -13.98 10.38
C THR A 150 -26.51 -14.43 9.77
N ALA A 151 -25.59 -14.86 10.63
CA ALA A 151 -24.24 -15.18 10.25
C ALA A 151 -24.19 -16.47 9.41
N GLU A 152 -23.68 -16.36 8.18
CA GLU A 152 -23.42 -17.47 7.27
C GLU A 152 -21.93 -17.51 6.91
N GLY A 153 -21.43 -18.72 6.61
CA GLY A 153 -20.04 -18.94 6.18
C GLY A 153 -19.01 -18.42 7.19
N ILE A 154 -18.04 -17.63 6.70
CA ILE A 154 -16.94 -17.09 7.51
C ILE A 154 -17.40 -16.13 8.62
N MET A 155 -18.58 -15.50 8.47
CA MET A 155 -19.08 -14.49 9.41
C MET A 155 -19.35 -15.06 10.80
N LEU A 156 -19.72 -16.34 10.89
CA LEU A 156 -19.91 -17.07 12.15
C LEU A 156 -18.65 -17.10 13.01
N TYR A 157 -17.49 -16.94 12.39
CA TYR A 157 -16.20 -17.14 13.04
C TYR A 157 -15.45 -15.84 13.32
N TYR A 158 -15.98 -14.68 12.91
CA TYR A 158 -15.38 -13.38 13.25
C TYR A 158 -15.11 -13.19 14.75
N PRO A 159 -15.99 -13.60 15.70
CA PRO A 159 -15.69 -13.49 17.13
C PRO A 159 -14.44 -14.28 17.56
N ILE A 160 -14.27 -15.50 17.02
CA ILE A 160 -13.13 -16.35 17.35
C ILE A 160 -11.84 -15.80 16.70
N LEU A 161 -11.92 -15.35 15.45
CA LEU A 161 -10.79 -14.69 14.77
C LEU A 161 -10.35 -13.42 15.50
N ALA A 162 -11.31 -12.60 15.95
CA ALA A 162 -11.06 -11.42 16.76
C ALA A 162 -10.36 -11.78 18.08
N LEU A 163 -10.90 -12.76 18.80
CA LEU A 163 -10.37 -13.18 20.09
C LEU A 163 -8.95 -13.74 19.96
N ILE A 164 -8.74 -14.71 19.06
CA ILE A 164 -7.43 -15.35 18.85
C ILE A 164 -6.43 -14.32 18.32
N GLY A 165 -6.81 -13.54 17.30
CA GLY A 165 -5.96 -12.51 16.71
C GLY A 165 -5.51 -11.47 17.72
N LEU A 166 -6.44 -10.89 18.47
CA LEU A 166 -6.09 -9.90 19.48
C LEU A 166 -5.30 -10.53 20.63
N ALA A 167 -5.74 -11.65 21.21
CA ALA A 167 -5.04 -12.30 22.32
C ALA A 167 -3.60 -12.72 21.96
N ALA A 168 -3.41 -13.40 20.83
CA ALA A 168 -2.09 -13.79 20.36
C ALA A 168 -1.21 -12.57 20.07
N SER A 169 -1.78 -11.51 19.48
CA SER A 169 -1.02 -10.28 19.26
C SER A 169 -0.51 -9.67 20.57
N PHE A 170 -1.29 -9.69 21.66
CA PHE A 170 -0.84 -9.18 22.96
C PHE A 170 0.25 -10.04 23.60
N LEU A 171 0.21 -11.37 23.41
CA LEU A 171 1.22 -12.29 23.93
C LEU A 171 2.56 -12.19 23.18
N LEU A 172 2.52 -11.85 21.89
CA LEU A 172 3.71 -11.76 21.04
C LEU A 172 4.50 -10.48 21.30
N ILE A 173 5.42 -10.57 22.26
CA ILE A 173 6.42 -9.56 22.60
C ILE A 173 7.80 -10.22 22.62
N ASP A 174 8.78 -9.61 21.98
CA ASP A 174 10.14 -10.14 22.01
C ASP A 174 10.78 -9.92 23.38
N HIS A 175 10.95 -11.01 24.14
CA HIS A 175 11.57 -10.97 25.46
C HIS A 175 13.07 -10.61 25.45
N LYS A 176 13.73 -10.67 24.28
CA LYS A 176 15.14 -10.28 24.12
C LYS A 176 15.32 -8.85 23.60
N ALA A 177 14.25 -8.15 23.22
CA ALA A 177 14.33 -6.73 22.94
C ALA A 177 14.60 -5.95 24.24
N GLN A 178 15.42 -4.90 24.16
CA GLN A 178 15.63 -4.02 25.31
C GLN A 178 14.46 -3.04 25.35
N ILE A 179 13.68 -3.08 26.43
CA ILE A 179 12.47 -2.27 26.63
C ILE A 179 12.66 -1.49 27.92
N ASP A 180 12.63 -0.16 27.84
CA ASP A 180 12.85 0.73 29.00
C ASP A 180 11.83 0.43 30.12
N ASP A 181 10.54 0.40 29.80
CA ASP A 181 9.46 0.02 30.71
C ASP A 181 8.45 -0.91 30.02
N LYS A 182 8.42 -2.17 30.46
CA LYS A 182 7.53 -3.20 29.89
C LYS A 182 6.06 -2.91 30.13
N GLN A 183 5.67 -2.37 31.28
CA GLN A 183 4.27 -2.07 31.57
C GLN A 183 3.76 -0.93 30.69
N VAL A 184 4.56 0.14 30.56
CA VAL A 184 4.23 1.26 29.67
C VAL A 184 4.17 0.77 28.22
N TYR A 185 5.12 -0.04 27.79
CA TYR A 185 5.12 -0.59 26.43
C TYR A 185 3.86 -1.42 26.13
N MET A 186 3.44 -2.27 27.08
CA MET A 186 2.21 -3.07 26.93
C MET A 186 0.94 -2.22 26.95
N ARG A 187 0.84 -1.25 27.87
CA ARG A 187 -0.30 -0.32 27.93
C ARG A 187 -0.42 0.49 26.65
N LYS A 188 0.70 0.95 26.08
CA LYS A 188 0.73 1.62 24.78
C LYS A 188 0.21 0.71 23.67
N GLY A 189 0.60 -0.56 23.65
CA GLY A 189 0.08 -1.53 22.68
C GLY A 189 -1.44 -1.68 22.76
N LEU A 190 -2.01 -1.71 23.97
CA LEU A 190 -3.46 -1.76 24.17
C LEU A 190 -4.16 -0.49 23.69
N ILE A 191 -3.64 0.67 24.09
CA ILE A 191 -4.17 1.97 23.67
C ILE A 191 -4.14 2.10 22.15
N GLU A 192 -3.03 1.71 21.50
CA GLU A 192 -2.89 1.71 20.05
C GLU A 192 -3.92 0.81 19.37
N THR A 193 -4.13 -0.41 19.88
CA THR A 193 -5.16 -1.33 19.34
C THR A 193 -6.56 -0.73 19.45
N VAL A 194 -6.92 -0.13 20.60
CA VAL A 194 -8.22 0.51 20.81
C VAL A 194 -8.39 1.73 19.89
N ILE A 195 -7.37 2.57 19.75
CA ILE A 195 -7.39 3.72 18.86
C ILE A 195 -7.54 3.28 17.40
N LEU A 196 -6.84 2.22 16.96
CA LEU A 196 -7.00 1.68 15.61
C LEU A 196 -8.43 1.25 15.35
N LEU A 197 -9.06 0.51 16.27
CA LEU A 197 -10.48 0.15 16.16
C LEU A 197 -11.37 1.39 16.10
N ALA A 198 -11.14 2.38 16.97
CA ALA A 198 -11.91 3.62 16.97
C ALA A 198 -11.80 4.35 15.62
N ILE A 199 -10.61 4.43 15.03
CA ILE A 199 -10.40 5.02 13.69
C ILE A 199 -11.20 4.25 12.63
N LEU A 200 -11.19 2.91 12.66
CA LEU A 200 -11.97 2.09 11.72
C LEU A 200 -13.47 2.35 11.86
N PHE A 201 -14.02 2.35 13.08
CA PHE A 201 -15.45 2.62 13.30
C PHE A 201 -15.85 4.03 12.93
N ILE A 202 -15.08 5.04 13.34
CA ILE A 202 -15.36 6.45 13.03
C ILE A 202 -15.31 6.67 11.52
N SER A 203 -14.28 6.15 10.85
CA SER A 203 -14.16 6.28 9.39
C SER A 203 -15.28 5.58 8.64
N TYR A 204 -15.72 4.41 9.11
CA TYR A 204 -16.86 3.70 8.54
C TYR A 204 -18.16 4.50 8.72
N ALA A 205 -18.41 5.01 9.93
CA ALA A 205 -19.61 5.80 10.21
C ALA A 205 -19.66 7.07 9.35
N ILE A 206 -18.53 7.76 9.17
CA ILE A 206 -18.45 8.92 8.29
C ILE A 206 -18.68 8.51 6.83
N ALA A 207 -18.10 7.41 6.36
CA ALA A 207 -18.31 6.92 5.01
C ALA A 207 -19.79 6.63 4.72
N MET A 208 -20.46 5.92 5.63
CA MET A 208 -21.90 5.63 5.53
C MET A 208 -22.76 6.90 5.57
N LEU A 209 -22.37 7.90 6.36
CA LEU A 209 -23.08 9.17 6.45
C LEU A 209 -22.98 9.99 5.16
N VAL A 210 -21.83 9.93 4.47
CA VAL A 210 -21.54 10.70 3.26
C VAL A 210 -21.99 9.96 1.99
N GLN A 211 -22.08 8.63 2.02
CA GLN A 211 -22.45 7.77 0.88
C GLN A 211 -23.71 8.23 0.11
N PRO A 212 -24.80 8.74 0.74
CA PRO A 212 -25.98 9.21 0.01
C PRO A 212 -25.72 10.44 -0.87
N VAL A 213 -24.66 11.19 -0.60
CA VAL A 213 -24.27 12.39 -1.36
C VAL A 213 -23.18 12.05 -2.37
N ILE A 214 -22.18 11.27 -1.94
CA ILE A 214 -21.03 10.89 -2.77
C ILE A 214 -20.42 9.58 -2.26
N ALA A 215 -20.16 8.64 -3.17
CA ALA A 215 -19.67 7.30 -2.83
C ALA A 215 -18.17 7.30 -2.48
N LEU A 216 -17.79 7.93 -1.36
CA LEU A 216 -16.41 7.95 -0.87
C LEU A 216 -16.08 6.73 0.02
N PRO A 217 -15.07 5.92 -0.32
CA PRO A 217 -14.61 4.79 0.48
C PRO A 217 -14.17 5.14 1.91
N GLN A 218 -14.37 4.20 2.84
CA GLN A 218 -13.95 4.29 4.25
C GLN A 218 -12.48 4.72 4.44
N ILE A 219 -11.58 4.20 3.59
CA ILE A 219 -10.15 4.46 3.74
C ILE A 219 -9.86 5.96 3.78
N PHE A 220 -10.56 6.79 3.01
CA PHE A 220 -10.32 8.23 2.92
C PHE A 220 -10.46 8.89 4.28
N PHE A 221 -11.56 8.58 4.96
CA PHE A 221 -11.82 9.09 6.29
C PHE A 221 -10.83 8.50 7.31
N ALA A 222 -10.48 7.22 7.19
CA ALA A 222 -9.51 6.58 8.07
C ALA A 222 -8.13 7.27 8.00
N MET A 223 -7.69 7.64 6.79
CA MET A 223 -6.41 8.32 6.55
C MET A 223 -6.42 9.75 7.11
N ILE A 224 -7.48 10.52 6.87
CA ILE A 224 -7.61 11.90 7.39
C ILE A 224 -7.62 11.90 8.92
N VAL A 225 -8.46 11.05 9.52
CA VAL A 225 -8.57 10.93 10.98
C VAL A 225 -7.22 10.48 11.55
N SER A 226 -6.58 9.48 10.96
CA SER A 226 -5.30 8.97 11.43
C SER A 226 -4.17 10.00 11.32
N SER A 227 -4.06 10.71 10.19
CA SER A 227 -3.06 11.76 10.00
C SER A 227 -3.28 12.93 10.96
N ALA A 228 -4.54 13.35 11.17
CA ALA A 228 -4.88 14.39 12.14
C ALA A 228 -4.51 13.97 13.58
N LEU A 229 -4.84 12.74 13.97
CA LEU A 229 -4.42 12.19 15.27
C LEU A 229 -2.90 12.14 15.40
N GLY A 230 -2.18 11.73 14.34
CA GLY A 230 -0.72 11.78 14.30
C GLY A 230 -0.19 13.20 14.53
N ALA A 231 -0.75 14.19 13.84
CA ALA A 231 -0.34 15.58 13.99
C ALA A 231 -0.61 16.14 15.39
N ILE A 232 -1.72 15.74 16.02
CA ILE A 232 -2.07 16.11 17.40
C ILE A 232 -1.13 15.43 18.40
N PHE A 233 -0.92 14.12 18.24
CA PHE A 233 -0.12 13.29 19.14
C PHE A 233 1.32 13.13 18.66
N GLN A 234 1.97 14.22 18.20
CA GLN A 234 3.32 14.20 17.63
C GLN A 234 4.42 13.63 18.54
N ASN A 235 4.22 13.68 19.86
CA ASN A 235 5.18 13.22 20.88
C ASN A 235 4.93 11.76 21.31
N TRP A 236 3.92 11.08 20.75
CA TRP A 236 3.62 9.71 21.12
C TRP A 236 4.70 8.76 20.60
N THR A 237 5.46 8.12 21.50
CA THR A 237 6.36 7.02 21.16
C THR A 237 5.60 5.71 20.98
N TYR A 238 5.94 4.97 19.94
CA TYR A 238 5.22 3.78 19.51
C TYR A 238 5.40 2.60 20.47
N GLY A 239 4.27 2.00 20.84
CA GLY A 239 4.16 0.69 21.47
C GLY A 239 4.33 -0.45 20.45
N PRO A 240 4.08 -1.69 20.90
CA PRO A 240 4.31 -2.88 20.08
C PRO A 240 3.33 -3.03 18.91
N THR A 241 2.13 -2.43 18.98
CA THR A 241 1.11 -2.55 17.94
C THR A 241 1.49 -1.73 16.72
N VAL A 242 1.78 -0.44 16.90
CA VAL A 242 2.23 0.43 15.81
C VAL A 242 3.55 -0.06 15.21
N ARG A 243 4.53 -0.47 16.03
CA ARG A 243 5.82 -0.96 15.51
C ARG A 243 5.70 -2.20 14.63
N ALA A 244 4.89 -3.17 15.07
CA ALA A 244 4.70 -4.38 14.28
C ALA A 244 4.06 -4.05 12.92
N LEU A 245 2.97 -3.29 12.93
CA LEU A 245 2.24 -2.93 11.71
C LEU A 245 3.05 -2.04 10.76
N LEU A 246 3.89 -1.12 11.26
CA LEU A 246 4.82 -0.35 10.42
C LEU A 246 5.86 -1.23 9.72
N PHE A 247 6.37 -2.25 10.43
CA PHE A 247 7.41 -3.11 9.92
C PHE A 247 6.87 -4.18 8.96
N ALA A 248 5.83 -4.92 9.37
CA ALA A 248 5.34 -6.10 8.67
C ALA A 248 3.86 -6.02 8.26
N GLY A 249 3.10 -4.99 8.65
CA GLY A 249 1.69 -4.84 8.28
C GLY A 249 1.50 -4.87 6.77
N ILE A 250 2.15 -3.96 6.03
CA ILE A 250 2.06 -3.93 4.56
C ILE A 250 2.58 -5.26 3.95
N PRO A 251 3.79 -5.77 4.26
CA PRO A 251 4.25 -7.07 3.74
C PRO A 251 3.28 -8.24 3.93
N VAL A 252 2.64 -8.35 5.11
CA VAL A 252 1.67 -9.41 5.42
C VAL A 252 0.39 -9.27 4.59
N VAL A 253 -0.14 -8.05 4.47
CA VAL A 253 -1.32 -7.77 3.63
C VAL A 253 -1.02 -8.05 2.16
N LEU A 254 0.13 -7.60 1.68
CA LEU A 254 0.57 -7.78 0.30
C LEU A 254 0.69 -9.27 -0.07
N ALA A 255 1.22 -10.11 0.83
CA ALA A 255 1.32 -11.55 0.61
C ALA A 255 -0.04 -12.20 0.32
N ALA A 256 -1.08 -11.83 1.07
CA ALA A 256 -2.44 -12.31 0.82
C ALA A 256 -3.03 -11.72 -0.48
N ASN A 257 -2.87 -10.41 -0.69
CA ASN A 257 -3.34 -9.74 -1.91
C ASN A 257 -2.77 -10.38 -3.19
N PHE A 258 -1.47 -10.69 -3.22
CA PHE A 258 -0.85 -11.32 -4.39
C PHE A 258 -1.25 -12.76 -4.57
N MET A 259 -1.57 -13.49 -3.52
CA MET A 259 -2.11 -14.84 -3.67
C MET A 259 -3.47 -14.82 -4.37
N VAL A 260 -4.39 -13.95 -3.92
CA VAL A 260 -5.67 -13.74 -4.60
C VAL A 260 -5.44 -13.21 -6.02
N GLY A 261 -4.50 -12.29 -6.21
CA GLY A 261 -4.14 -11.73 -7.51
C GLY A 261 -3.63 -12.77 -8.50
N GLY A 262 -2.73 -13.63 -8.07
CA GLY A 262 -2.16 -14.71 -8.86
C GLY A 262 -3.21 -15.69 -9.36
N SER A 263 -4.18 -16.02 -8.50
CA SER A 263 -5.27 -16.94 -8.86
C SER A 263 -6.19 -16.43 -9.96
N ARG A 264 -6.21 -15.11 -10.22
CA ARG A 264 -7.08 -14.49 -11.23
C ARG A 264 -6.35 -14.12 -12.53
N ILE A 265 -5.08 -14.50 -12.67
CA ILE A 265 -4.28 -14.15 -13.85
C ILE A 265 -4.86 -14.76 -15.13
N SER A 266 -5.24 -16.04 -15.13
CA SER A 266 -5.79 -16.72 -16.31
C SER A 266 -7.13 -16.15 -16.75
N ASP A 267 -8.07 -16.01 -15.80
CA ASP A 267 -9.40 -15.41 -16.03
C ASP A 267 -9.31 -13.99 -16.58
N ALA A 268 -8.36 -13.19 -16.09
CA ALA A 268 -8.17 -11.83 -16.53
C ALA A 268 -7.87 -11.73 -18.04
N PHE A 269 -7.01 -12.61 -18.57
CA PHE A 269 -6.69 -12.61 -20.00
C PHE A 269 -7.86 -13.06 -20.89
N ALA A 270 -8.89 -13.69 -20.31
CA ALA A 270 -10.10 -14.08 -21.04
C ALA A 270 -11.13 -12.94 -21.17
N ILE A 271 -10.99 -11.84 -20.42
CA ILE A 271 -11.93 -10.72 -20.44
C ILE A 271 -11.69 -9.83 -21.67
N GLU A 272 -12.77 -9.58 -22.43
CA GLU A 272 -12.73 -8.70 -23.60
C GLU A 272 -12.30 -7.28 -23.19
N GLY A 273 -11.39 -6.67 -23.96
CA GLY A 273 -10.84 -5.34 -23.65
C GLY A 273 -9.75 -5.32 -22.56
N MET A 274 -9.54 -6.41 -21.82
CA MET A 274 -8.52 -6.47 -20.76
C MET A 274 -7.10 -6.31 -21.32
N ASN A 275 -6.82 -6.78 -22.53
CA ASN A 275 -5.51 -6.60 -23.17
C ASN A 275 -5.09 -5.12 -23.24
N SER A 276 -6.02 -4.21 -23.55
CA SER A 276 -5.75 -2.77 -23.60
C SER A 276 -5.48 -2.19 -22.21
N VAL A 277 -6.24 -2.64 -21.20
CA VAL A 277 -6.04 -2.29 -19.78
C VAL A 277 -4.67 -2.75 -19.30
N LEU A 278 -4.28 -3.98 -19.63
CA LEU A 278 -3.01 -4.58 -19.22
C LEU A 278 -1.82 -3.89 -19.91
N PHE A 279 -1.96 -3.62 -21.21
CA PHE A 279 -0.94 -2.96 -22.01
C PHE A 279 -0.69 -1.53 -21.49
N TYR A 280 -1.75 -0.74 -21.33
CA TYR A 280 -1.61 0.59 -20.71
C TYR A 280 -1.12 0.49 -19.26
N GLY A 281 -1.61 -0.47 -18.46
CA GLY A 281 -1.14 -0.67 -17.09
C GLY A 281 0.37 -0.87 -17.00
N PHE A 282 0.93 -1.74 -17.84
CA PHE A 282 2.37 -2.01 -17.87
C PHE A 282 3.19 -0.79 -18.33
N PHE A 283 2.88 -0.22 -19.51
CA PHE A 283 3.64 0.90 -20.07
C PHE A 283 3.39 2.21 -19.32
N GLY A 284 2.17 2.39 -18.81
CA GLY A 284 1.79 3.48 -17.93
C GLY A 284 2.62 3.46 -16.65
N GLN A 285 2.92 2.28 -16.10
CA GLN A 285 3.83 2.20 -14.96
C GLN A 285 5.25 2.62 -15.30
N LEU A 286 5.76 2.23 -16.47
CA LEU A 286 7.04 2.74 -16.94
C LEU A 286 7.01 4.27 -17.10
N PHE A 287 5.95 4.78 -17.70
CA PHE A 287 5.76 6.21 -17.96
C PHE A 287 5.66 7.03 -16.67
N TRP A 288 4.75 6.69 -15.76
CA TRP A 288 4.49 7.49 -14.56
C TRP A 288 5.59 7.35 -13.52
N MET A 289 6.15 6.16 -13.36
CA MET A 289 7.20 5.91 -12.39
C MET A 289 8.57 6.35 -12.88
N PHE A 290 9.05 5.80 -14.01
CA PHE A 290 10.35 6.18 -14.53
C PHE A 290 10.33 7.57 -15.15
N GLY A 291 9.20 8.06 -15.67
CA GLY A 291 9.05 9.47 -16.04
C GLY A 291 9.21 10.39 -14.83
N GLY A 292 8.55 10.09 -13.69
CA GLY A 292 8.73 10.85 -12.45
C GLY A 292 10.18 10.86 -11.96
N ILE A 293 10.83 9.69 -11.94
CA ILE A 293 12.25 9.57 -11.60
C ILE A 293 13.13 10.33 -12.60
N ALA A 294 12.87 10.22 -13.89
CA ALA A 294 13.60 10.92 -14.94
C ALA A 294 13.50 12.44 -14.77
N LEU A 295 12.32 12.96 -14.42
CA LEU A 295 12.13 14.38 -14.12
C LEU A 295 12.96 14.83 -12.93
N LEU A 296 12.97 14.05 -11.84
CA LEU A 296 13.80 14.33 -10.66
C LEU A 296 15.30 14.31 -11.01
N MET A 297 15.74 13.33 -11.79
CA MET A 297 17.14 13.23 -12.22
C MET A 297 17.55 14.36 -13.14
N TRP A 298 16.74 14.68 -14.14
CA TRP A 298 17.07 15.65 -15.17
C TRP A 298 16.92 17.10 -14.69
N PHE A 299 15.76 17.44 -14.13
CA PHE A 299 15.42 18.81 -13.77
C PHE A 299 15.84 19.17 -12.35
N ALA A 300 15.61 18.27 -11.38
CA ALA A 300 16.02 18.52 -10.00
C ALA A 300 17.48 18.14 -9.72
N ARG A 301 18.17 17.51 -10.69
CA ARG A 301 19.58 17.08 -10.58
C ARG A 301 19.84 16.17 -9.37
N THR A 302 18.87 15.33 -9.03
CA THR A 302 19.02 14.34 -7.94
C THR A 302 18.81 12.92 -8.45
N ALA A 303 19.77 12.05 -8.19
CA ALA A 303 19.66 10.62 -8.49
C ALA A 303 19.74 9.75 -7.22
N HIS A 304 19.69 10.39 -6.04
CA HIS A 304 19.90 9.71 -4.78
C HIS A 304 18.61 9.04 -4.25
N ILE A 305 18.71 7.77 -3.82
CA ILE A 305 17.58 6.94 -3.35
C ILE A 305 16.78 7.58 -2.22
N ARG A 306 17.43 8.29 -1.29
CA ARG A 306 16.80 9.07 -0.21
C ARG A 306 15.76 10.11 -0.68
N ASN A 307 15.83 10.52 -1.95
CA ASN A 307 14.88 11.44 -2.58
C ASN A 307 13.94 10.66 -3.51
N LEU A 308 14.51 9.81 -4.38
CA LEU A 308 13.76 9.09 -5.41
C LEU A 308 12.73 8.12 -4.81
N ALA A 309 13.14 7.26 -3.87
CA ALA A 309 12.25 6.25 -3.30
C ALA A 309 11.05 6.88 -2.55
N PRO A 310 11.24 7.77 -1.56
CA PRO A 310 10.10 8.39 -0.87
C PRO A 310 9.31 9.34 -1.78
N GLY A 311 9.96 10.04 -2.71
CA GLY A 311 9.28 10.91 -3.68
C GLY A 311 8.35 10.13 -4.61
N MET A 312 8.75 8.94 -5.07
CA MET A 312 7.89 8.07 -5.88
C MET A 312 6.85 7.32 -5.05
N ALA A 313 7.19 6.90 -3.82
CA ALA A 313 6.23 6.32 -2.89
C ALA A 313 5.08 7.28 -2.61
N GLY A 314 5.37 8.56 -2.37
CA GLY A 314 4.37 9.62 -2.19
C GLY A 314 3.64 9.96 -3.49
N SER A 315 4.37 10.37 -4.52
CA SER A 315 3.78 10.90 -5.77
C SER A 315 2.90 9.91 -6.55
N LEU A 316 3.10 8.61 -6.38
CA LEU A 316 2.22 7.61 -6.98
C LEU A 316 1.33 6.95 -5.94
N SER A 317 1.51 7.28 -4.65
CA SER A 317 0.94 6.53 -3.52
C SER A 317 1.18 5.03 -3.68
N HIS A 318 2.40 4.71 -4.11
CA HIS A 318 2.78 3.42 -4.67
C HIS A 318 2.89 2.37 -3.56
N SER A 319 2.10 1.30 -3.65
CA SER A 319 2.04 0.28 -2.59
C SER A 319 3.35 -0.45 -2.31
N GLY A 320 4.00 -0.97 -3.34
CA GLY A 320 5.30 -1.63 -3.23
C GLY A 320 6.41 -0.73 -2.67
N LEU A 321 6.59 0.47 -3.24
CA LEU A 321 7.62 1.41 -2.78
C LEU A 321 7.35 1.95 -1.37
N THR A 322 6.07 2.17 -1.03
CA THR A 322 5.67 2.57 0.33
C THR A 322 6.11 1.50 1.33
N GLY A 323 5.73 0.24 1.10
CA GLY A 323 6.10 -0.86 1.98
C GLY A 323 7.61 -1.00 2.11
N ALA A 324 8.36 -0.88 1.01
CA ALA A 324 9.80 -1.06 1.03
C ALA A 324 10.50 0.10 1.75
N CYS A 325 9.99 1.33 1.60
CA CYS A 325 10.47 2.47 2.38
C CYS A 325 10.18 2.26 3.88
N THR A 326 8.93 1.97 4.26
CA THR A 326 8.54 1.86 5.68
C THR A 326 9.18 0.68 6.38
N ALA A 327 9.42 -0.43 5.67
CA ALA A 327 10.18 -1.57 6.16
C ALA A 327 11.68 -1.28 6.34
N GLY A 328 12.18 -0.17 5.78
CA GLY A 328 13.56 0.27 5.89
C GLY A 328 14.50 -0.30 4.83
N ASP A 329 13.97 -0.93 3.78
CA ASP A 329 14.77 -1.61 2.73
C ASP A 329 15.69 -0.62 1.98
N PHE A 330 15.26 0.64 1.87
CA PHE A 330 16.02 1.72 1.22
C PHE A 330 16.77 2.64 2.20
N GLY A 331 16.94 2.19 3.43
CA GLY A 331 17.65 2.90 4.48
C GLY A 331 16.79 3.85 5.32
N LYS A 332 17.36 4.31 6.44
CA LYS A 332 16.64 5.06 7.49
C LYS A 332 16.05 6.38 7.01
N VAL A 333 16.73 7.09 6.12
CA VAL A 333 16.26 8.39 5.60
C VAL A 333 15.02 8.20 4.73
N ALA A 334 15.02 7.21 3.85
CA ALA A 334 13.83 6.89 3.04
C ALA A 334 12.66 6.43 3.92
N ALA A 335 12.92 5.59 4.93
CA ALA A 335 11.91 5.13 5.88
C ALA A 335 11.26 6.27 6.67
N LYS A 336 12.04 7.28 7.05
CA LYS A 336 11.53 8.47 7.74
C LYS A 336 10.75 9.40 6.81
N ARG A 337 11.20 9.56 5.57
CA ARG A 337 10.59 10.47 4.59
C ARG A 337 9.32 9.93 3.96
N ALA A 338 9.21 8.62 3.72
CA ALA A 338 8.07 8.04 3.01
C ALA A 338 6.70 8.31 3.68
N PRO A 339 6.54 8.17 5.02
CA PRO A 339 5.27 8.54 5.66
C PRO A 339 4.86 9.99 5.41
N ILE A 340 5.82 10.93 5.40
CA ILE A 340 5.57 12.35 5.09
C ILE A 340 5.09 12.51 3.64
N MET A 341 5.79 11.88 2.70
CA MET A 341 5.51 12.00 1.27
C MET A 341 4.15 11.42 0.89
N ILE A 342 3.69 10.39 1.60
CA ILE A 342 2.37 9.79 1.35
C ILE A 342 1.27 10.63 1.99
N ASN A 343 1.46 11.22 3.17
CA ASN A 343 0.38 11.97 3.82
C ASN A 343 -0.03 13.23 3.06
N ILE A 344 0.92 13.97 2.49
CA ILE A 344 0.64 15.27 1.85
C ILE A 344 -0.34 15.16 0.69
N PRO A 345 -0.12 14.28 -0.30
CA PRO A 345 -1.06 14.19 -1.40
C PRO A 345 -2.43 13.71 -0.96
N PHE A 346 -2.51 12.86 0.07
CA PHE A 346 -3.77 12.35 0.60
C PHE A 346 -4.70 13.44 1.15
N PHE A 347 -4.19 14.57 1.64
CA PHE A 347 -5.05 15.73 1.94
C PHE A 347 -5.77 16.25 0.69
N GLY A 348 -5.11 16.21 -0.47
CA GLY A 348 -5.75 16.57 -1.74
C GLY A 348 -6.75 15.54 -2.26
N HIS A 349 -6.77 14.32 -1.72
CA HIS A 349 -7.63 13.24 -2.21
C HIS A 349 -9.11 13.51 -2.02
N ILE A 350 -9.50 14.30 -1.01
CA ILE A 350 -10.90 14.67 -0.82
C ILE A 350 -11.44 15.36 -2.09
N PHE A 351 -10.65 16.26 -2.68
CA PHE A 351 -11.05 16.98 -3.90
C PHE A 351 -10.94 16.09 -5.14
N VAL A 352 -9.84 15.34 -5.24
CA VAL A 352 -9.56 14.41 -6.35
C VAL A 352 -10.65 13.34 -6.48
N PHE A 353 -10.96 12.64 -5.39
CA PHE A 353 -11.91 11.54 -5.41
C PHE A 353 -13.36 12.00 -5.47
N SER A 354 -13.65 13.24 -5.08
CA SER A 354 -14.97 13.81 -5.33
C SER A 354 -15.23 13.96 -6.83
N ILE A 355 -14.24 14.41 -7.60
CA ILE A 355 -14.34 14.51 -9.06
C ILE A 355 -14.42 13.11 -9.69
N LEU A 356 -13.66 12.13 -9.18
CA LEU A 356 -13.72 10.76 -9.66
C LEU A 356 -15.05 10.08 -9.38
N ALA A 357 -15.65 10.30 -8.20
CA ALA A 357 -16.95 9.76 -7.88
C ALA A 357 -18.04 10.31 -8.81
N VAL A 358 -18.07 11.63 -9.03
CA VAL A 358 -18.98 12.23 -10.03
C VAL A 358 -18.69 11.72 -11.45
N SER A 359 -17.42 11.50 -11.80
CA SER A 359 -17.05 10.92 -13.10
C SER A 359 -17.54 9.48 -13.25
N ALA A 360 -17.46 8.68 -12.17
CA ALA A 360 -17.94 7.31 -12.15
C ALA A 360 -19.47 7.25 -12.29
N ASP A 361 -20.19 8.10 -11.57
CA ASP A 361 -21.66 8.22 -11.69
C ASP A 361 -22.08 8.63 -13.11
N ASN A 362 -21.30 9.49 -13.77
CA ASN A 362 -21.55 9.92 -15.14
C ASN A 362 -21.06 8.91 -16.21
N GLY A 363 -20.34 7.85 -15.82
CA GLY A 363 -19.70 6.91 -16.76
C GLY A 363 -18.60 7.51 -17.65
N ALA A 364 -18.16 8.74 -17.37
CA ALA A 364 -17.16 9.46 -18.15
C ALA A 364 -16.41 10.49 -17.29
N LEU A 365 -15.16 10.77 -17.66
CA LEU A 365 -14.31 11.71 -16.94
C LEU A 365 -14.88 13.13 -16.96
N TRP A 366 -15.00 13.77 -15.79
CA TRP A 366 -15.44 15.16 -15.68
C TRP A 366 -14.33 16.14 -16.12
N ILE A 367 -14.24 16.34 -17.44
CA ILE A 367 -13.05 16.89 -18.09
C ILE A 367 -12.60 18.28 -17.59
N TRP A 368 -13.54 19.18 -17.30
CA TRP A 368 -13.21 20.56 -16.91
C TRP A 368 -12.54 20.65 -15.53
N PRO A 369 -13.12 20.11 -14.45
CA PRO A 369 -12.42 20.02 -13.17
C PRO A 369 -11.12 19.22 -13.26
N THR A 370 -11.11 18.15 -14.05
CA THR A 370 -9.91 17.35 -14.25
C THR A 370 -8.78 18.16 -14.90
N ALA A 371 -9.07 18.93 -15.95
CA ALA A 371 -8.08 19.78 -16.63
C ALA A 371 -7.47 20.83 -15.69
N ILE A 372 -8.29 21.43 -14.80
CA ILE A 372 -7.80 22.36 -13.77
C ILE A 372 -6.83 21.64 -12.83
N ILE A 373 -7.16 20.44 -12.36
CA ILE A 373 -6.28 19.67 -11.48
C ILE A 373 -4.97 19.30 -12.17
N VAL A 374 -5.02 18.87 -13.44
CA VAL A 374 -3.82 18.57 -14.22
C VAL A 374 -2.94 19.83 -14.32
N LEU A 375 -3.52 21.00 -14.59
CA LEU A 375 -2.75 22.25 -14.66
C LEU A 375 -2.11 22.62 -13.31
N VAL A 376 -2.83 22.45 -12.20
CA VAL A 376 -2.30 22.65 -10.84
C VAL A 376 -1.18 21.65 -10.54
N GLY A 377 -1.38 20.37 -10.90
CA GLY A 377 -0.39 19.31 -10.76
C GLY A 377 0.90 19.63 -11.51
N LEU A 378 0.79 20.03 -12.78
CA LEU A 378 1.92 20.43 -13.62
C LEU A 378 2.69 21.60 -13.00
N THR A 379 1.97 22.63 -12.56
CA THR A 379 2.56 23.83 -11.95
C THR A 379 3.31 23.47 -10.67
N LEU A 380 2.71 22.65 -9.79
CA LEU A 380 3.35 22.22 -8.55
C LEU A 380 4.55 21.32 -8.80
N THR A 381 4.48 20.39 -9.75
CA THR A 381 5.63 19.57 -10.15
C THR A 381 6.78 20.43 -10.66
N PHE A 382 6.49 21.39 -11.55
CA PHE A 382 7.51 22.30 -12.08
C PHE A 382 8.22 23.10 -10.96
N LEU A 383 7.43 23.69 -10.05
CA LEU A 383 7.96 24.42 -8.90
C LEU A 383 8.75 23.50 -7.96
N ALA A 384 8.28 22.27 -7.72
CA ALA A 384 8.97 21.30 -6.89
C ALA A 384 10.34 20.93 -7.46
N LEU A 385 10.43 20.69 -8.77
CA LEU A 385 11.69 20.38 -9.44
C LEU A 385 12.69 21.55 -9.32
N LYS A 386 12.22 22.78 -9.49
CA LYS A 386 13.04 24.00 -9.29
C LYS A 386 13.54 24.12 -7.84
N ASN A 387 12.65 23.91 -6.87
CA ASN A 387 12.98 24.02 -5.44
C ASN A 387 13.94 22.90 -5.00
N LEU A 388 13.75 21.68 -5.49
CA LEU A 388 14.60 20.54 -5.17
C LEU A 388 16.02 20.72 -5.74
N ARG A 389 16.14 21.28 -6.96
CA ARG A 389 17.44 21.69 -7.51
C ARG A 389 18.16 22.72 -6.65
N ALA A 390 17.41 23.64 -6.05
CA ALA A 390 17.94 24.69 -5.18
C ALA A 390 18.23 24.22 -3.74
N ALA A 391 17.78 23.01 -3.35
CA ALA A 391 17.95 22.48 -2.00
C ALA A 391 19.42 22.16 -1.65
N ASN A 392 20.26 21.88 -2.66
CA ASN A 392 21.70 21.65 -2.53
C ASN A 392 22.09 20.66 -1.40
N GLY A 393 21.31 19.59 -1.24
CA GLY A 393 21.55 18.54 -0.24
C GLY A 393 21.01 18.83 1.17
N GLU A 394 20.41 20.00 1.41
CA GLU A 394 19.81 20.38 2.70
C GLU A 394 18.49 19.63 2.96
N ASP A 395 18.49 18.78 3.99
CA ASP A 395 17.41 17.83 4.30
C ASP A 395 16.02 18.48 4.36
N PHE A 396 15.88 19.59 5.08
CA PHE A 396 14.60 20.27 5.24
C PHE A 396 14.05 20.82 3.92
N LYS A 397 14.91 21.41 3.08
CA LYS A 397 14.52 21.93 1.77
C LYS A 397 14.18 20.80 0.80
N GLU A 398 14.95 19.70 0.83
CA GLU A 398 14.66 18.50 0.05
C GLU A 398 13.29 17.93 0.42
N VAL A 399 13.01 17.74 1.71
CA VAL A 399 11.74 17.19 2.19
C VAL A 399 10.57 18.09 1.76
N LYS A 400 10.66 19.41 1.93
CA LYS A 400 9.60 20.33 1.52
C LYS A 400 9.36 20.31 0.00
N ALA A 401 10.43 20.29 -0.80
CA ALA A 401 10.32 20.21 -2.24
C ALA A 401 9.77 18.84 -2.70
N LEU A 402 10.16 17.75 -2.04
CA LEU A 402 9.62 16.41 -2.30
C LEU A 402 8.15 16.29 -1.91
N MET A 403 7.68 16.96 -0.85
CA MET A 403 6.25 17.03 -0.53
C MET A 403 5.47 17.70 -1.67
N GLN A 404 6.00 18.79 -2.20
CA GLN A 404 5.41 19.48 -3.34
C GLN A 404 5.42 18.62 -4.61
N PHE A 405 6.53 17.91 -4.87
CA PHE A 405 6.63 16.97 -5.99
C PHE A 405 5.63 15.83 -5.83
N SER A 406 5.53 15.26 -4.62
CA SER A 406 4.60 14.18 -4.30
C SER A 406 3.17 14.63 -4.60
N PHE A 407 2.78 15.82 -4.18
CA PHE A 407 1.42 16.30 -4.47
C PHE A 407 1.19 16.60 -5.95
N GLY A 408 2.11 17.34 -6.57
CA GLY A 408 1.99 17.76 -7.97
C GLY A 408 2.00 16.59 -8.96
N TRP A 409 2.99 15.69 -8.82
CA TRP A 409 3.14 14.55 -9.72
C TRP A 409 2.02 13.54 -9.53
N GLN A 410 1.45 13.44 -8.33
CA GLN A 410 0.28 12.59 -8.12
C GLN A 410 -0.97 13.07 -8.83
N MET A 411 -1.23 14.37 -8.81
CA MET A 411 -2.33 14.95 -9.58
C MET A 411 -2.11 14.72 -11.08
N MET A 412 -0.87 14.89 -11.56
CA MET A 412 -0.52 14.54 -12.94
C MET A 412 -0.71 13.06 -13.24
N ALA A 413 -0.26 12.17 -12.35
CA ALA A 413 -0.32 10.74 -12.56
C ALA A 413 -1.77 10.25 -12.57
N VAL A 414 -2.55 10.54 -11.53
CA VAL A 414 -3.96 10.12 -11.44
C VAL A 414 -4.79 10.72 -12.57
N PHE A 415 -4.82 12.05 -12.68
CA PHE A 415 -5.73 12.72 -13.60
C PHE A 415 -5.18 12.90 -15.00
N GLY A 416 -3.89 13.16 -15.15
CA GLY A 416 -3.27 13.18 -16.47
C GLY A 416 -3.39 11.82 -17.13
N GLY A 417 -3.23 10.72 -16.38
CA GLY A 417 -3.47 9.37 -16.88
C GLY A 417 -4.90 9.12 -17.32
N LEU A 418 -5.89 9.54 -16.53
CA LEU A 418 -7.29 9.43 -16.93
C LEU A 418 -7.65 10.31 -18.12
N VAL A 419 -7.06 11.51 -18.23
CA VAL A 419 -7.22 12.37 -19.42
C VAL A 419 -6.62 11.70 -20.64
N LEU A 420 -5.41 11.13 -20.53
CA LEU A 420 -4.78 10.37 -21.62
C LEU A 420 -5.67 9.21 -22.06
N LEU A 421 -6.20 8.44 -21.12
CA LEU A 421 -7.11 7.33 -21.39
C LEU A 421 -8.46 7.76 -21.95
N SER A 422 -8.93 8.98 -21.66
CA SER A 422 -10.18 9.50 -22.23
C SER A 422 -10.12 9.74 -23.74
N PHE A 423 -8.92 9.74 -24.33
CA PHE A 423 -8.71 9.76 -25.78
C PHE A 423 -8.64 8.35 -26.39
N SER A 424 -8.62 7.30 -25.57
CA SER A 424 -8.64 5.90 -26.03
C SER A 424 -10.08 5.41 -26.23
N THR A 425 -10.24 4.22 -26.81
CA THR A 425 -11.54 3.55 -26.93
C THR A 425 -11.90 2.71 -25.70
N ILE A 426 -11.10 2.76 -24.62
CA ILE A 426 -11.32 1.98 -23.40
C ILE A 426 -12.48 2.61 -22.61
N ALA A 427 -13.42 1.78 -22.14
CA ALA A 427 -14.49 2.21 -21.26
C ALA A 427 -13.96 2.88 -19.97
N PHE A 428 -14.73 3.79 -19.38
CA PHE A 428 -14.22 4.63 -18.29
C PHE A 428 -13.87 3.84 -17.01
N ASP A 429 -14.67 2.83 -16.67
CA ASP A 429 -14.42 1.87 -15.59
C ASP A 429 -13.09 1.12 -15.81
N TYR A 430 -12.87 0.60 -17.01
CA TYR A 430 -11.61 -0.04 -17.40
C TYR A 430 -10.43 0.96 -17.48
N SER A 431 -10.69 2.23 -17.77
CA SER A 431 -9.68 3.29 -17.74
C SER A 431 -9.22 3.57 -16.30
N ALA A 432 -10.15 3.61 -15.34
CA ALA A 432 -9.81 3.73 -13.92
C ALA A 432 -8.98 2.53 -13.44
N MET A 433 -9.30 1.32 -13.90
CA MET A 433 -8.51 0.13 -13.63
C MET A 433 -7.11 0.20 -14.26
N ALA A 434 -7.02 0.56 -15.54
CA ALA A 434 -5.77 0.69 -16.27
C ALA A 434 -4.85 1.72 -15.60
N GLN A 435 -5.41 2.87 -15.21
CA GLN A 435 -4.67 3.88 -14.49
C GLN A 435 -4.26 3.43 -13.09
N SER A 436 -5.18 2.83 -12.32
CA SER A 436 -4.86 2.29 -10.99
C SER A 436 -3.70 1.28 -11.04
N SER A 437 -3.70 0.42 -12.06
CA SER A 437 -2.61 -0.52 -12.37
C SER A 437 -1.32 0.20 -12.76
N ALA A 438 -1.41 1.20 -13.64
CA ALA A 438 -0.25 1.96 -14.08
C ALA A 438 0.49 2.69 -12.94
N ILE A 439 -0.19 3.09 -11.87
CA ILE A 439 0.49 3.84 -10.78
C ILE A 439 0.56 3.09 -9.46
N SER A 440 -0.03 1.89 -9.36
CA SER A 440 -0.05 1.06 -8.14
C SER A 440 -0.57 1.82 -6.91
N HIS A 441 -1.57 2.67 -7.13
CA HIS A 441 -1.95 3.73 -6.19
C HIS A 441 -2.99 3.26 -5.18
N PHE A 442 -2.67 3.31 -3.88
CA PHE A 442 -3.55 2.84 -2.80
C PHE A 442 -4.96 3.46 -2.79
N GLY A 443 -5.07 4.78 -3.03
CA GLY A 443 -6.37 5.47 -3.07
C GLY A 443 -7.30 4.99 -4.21
N LEU A 444 -6.82 4.92 -5.45
CA LEU A 444 -7.58 4.39 -6.60
C LEU A 444 -7.94 2.92 -6.38
N PHE A 445 -6.99 2.11 -5.91
CA PHE A 445 -7.24 0.72 -5.54
C PHE A 445 -8.41 0.60 -4.54
N ALA A 446 -8.36 1.38 -3.46
CA ALA A 446 -9.41 1.35 -2.45
C ALA A 446 -10.74 1.94 -2.95
N ALA A 447 -10.71 2.86 -3.90
CA ALA A 447 -11.91 3.36 -4.57
C ALA A 447 -12.58 2.27 -5.42
N ILE A 448 -11.80 1.54 -6.20
CA ILE A 448 -12.27 0.37 -6.95
C ILE A 448 -12.77 -0.71 -5.96
N GLN A 449 -12.06 -0.94 -4.84
CA GLN A 449 -12.45 -1.91 -3.79
C GLN A 449 -13.73 -1.53 -3.07
N GLY A 450 -13.95 -0.24 -2.86
CA GLY A 450 -15.18 0.30 -2.30
C GLY A 450 -16.35 0.29 -3.28
N GLY A 451 -16.17 -0.17 -4.52
CA GLY A 451 -17.22 -0.26 -5.53
C GLY A 451 -17.50 1.05 -6.27
N MET A 452 -16.64 2.07 -6.16
CA MET A 452 -16.84 3.37 -6.83
C MET A 452 -16.97 3.22 -8.36
N PHE A 453 -16.26 2.27 -8.95
CA PHE A 453 -16.24 2.02 -10.40
C PHE A 453 -17.03 0.75 -10.79
N GLY A 454 -18.00 0.35 -9.97
CA GLY A 454 -18.82 -0.82 -10.21
C GLY A 454 -18.27 -2.13 -9.62
N THR A 455 -19.14 -3.14 -9.58
CA THR A 455 -18.86 -4.45 -8.97
C THR A 455 -17.86 -5.26 -9.78
N GLU A 456 -17.93 -5.21 -11.11
CA GLU A 456 -17.02 -5.94 -11.99
C GLU A 456 -15.57 -5.47 -11.84
N ALA A 457 -15.33 -4.15 -11.89
CA ALA A 457 -14.02 -3.57 -11.61
C ALA A 457 -13.51 -3.94 -10.22
N SER A 458 -14.40 -4.01 -9.22
CA SER A 458 -14.04 -4.42 -7.85
C SER A 458 -13.57 -5.88 -7.75
N LEU A 459 -14.10 -6.76 -8.61
CA LEU A 459 -13.69 -8.17 -8.66
C LEU A 459 -12.33 -8.35 -9.36
N LEU A 460 -11.94 -7.42 -10.23
CA LEU A 460 -10.68 -7.45 -10.97
C LEU A 460 -9.53 -6.80 -10.21
N ILE A 461 -9.78 -6.29 -9.01
CA ILE A 461 -8.76 -5.70 -8.13
C ILE A 461 -7.53 -6.55 -7.92
N PRO A 462 -7.64 -7.88 -7.66
CA PRO A 462 -6.46 -8.69 -7.43
C PRO A 462 -5.52 -8.71 -8.66
N LEU A 463 -6.07 -8.59 -9.88
CA LEU A 463 -5.32 -8.39 -11.12
C LEU A 463 -4.74 -6.98 -11.24
N ILE A 464 -5.55 -5.94 -10.98
CA ILE A 464 -5.06 -4.54 -10.98
C ILE A 464 -3.85 -4.39 -10.05
N PHE A 465 -3.88 -5.10 -8.94
CA PHE A 465 -2.81 -5.08 -7.95
C PHE A 465 -1.62 -5.95 -8.34
N SER A 466 -1.77 -6.98 -9.17
CA SER A 466 -0.65 -7.80 -9.62
C SER A 466 0.15 -7.15 -10.75
N MET A 467 -0.50 -6.38 -11.61
CA MET A 467 0.08 -5.79 -12.81
C MET A 467 1.26 -4.84 -12.59
N PRO A 468 1.24 -3.93 -11.59
CA PRO A 468 2.41 -3.13 -11.25
C PRO A 468 3.69 -3.97 -11.06
N PHE A 469 3.53 -5.24 -10.69
CA PHE A 469 4.63 -6.10 -10.30
C PHE A 469 5.37 -6.77 -11.44
N LEU A 470 4.93 -6.56 -12.69
CA LEU A 470 5.75 -6.86 -13.86
C LEU A 470 6.96 -5.91 -13.97
N VAL A 471 6.82 -4.66 -13.53
CA VAL A 471 7.90 -3.65 -13.62
C VAL A 471 8.72 -3.57 -12.32
N HIS A 472 8.13 -3.94 -11.18
CA HIS A 472 8.81 -3.91 -9.89
C HIS A 472 10.18 -4.61 -9.82
N PRO A 473 10.40 -5.79 -10.44
CA PRO A 473 11.74 -6.40 -10.49
C PRO A 473 12.79 -5.43 -11.02
N ILE A 474 12.48 -4.68 -12.09
CA ILE A 474 13.37 -3.71 -12.70
C ILE A 474 13.61 -2.54 -11.73
N VAL A 475 12.55 -2.02 -11.11
CA VAL A 475 12.60 -0.88 -10.19
C VAL A 475 13.42 -1.20 -8.95
N PHE A 476 13.08 -2.30 -8.27
CA PHE A 476 13.78 -2.76 -7.08
C PHE A 476 15.22 -3.16 -7.38
N TYR A 477 15.49 -3.70 -8.58
CA TYR A 477 16.86 -3.91 -9.04
C TYR A 477 17.64 -2.60 -9.15
N MET A 478 17.04 -1.56 -9.75
CA MET A 478 17.69 -0.26 -9.87
C MET A 478 17.90 0.42 -8.51
N PHE A 479 16.96 0.27 -7.57
CA PHE A 479 17.14 0.73 -6.19
C PHE A 479 18.21 -0.07 -5.44
N GLY A 480 18.27 -1.39 -5.61
CA GLY A 480 19.33 -2.23 -5.07
C GLY A 480 20.70 -1.80 -5.58
N LYS A 481 20.83 -1.58 -6.89
CA LYS A 481 22.06 -1.06 -7.51
C LYS A 481 22.41 0.35 -7.04
N ALA A 482 21.41 1.19 -6.75
CA ALA A 482 21.64 2.49 -6.14
C ALA A 482 22.25 2.34 -4.73
N LEU A 483 21.76 1.40 -3.92
CA LEU A 483 22.31 1.13 -2.59
C LEU A 483 23.77 0.67 -2.63
N ASP A 484 24.15 -0.10 -3.65
CA ASP A 484 25.57 -0.48 -3.88
C ASP A 484 26.44 0.67 -4.37
N ASN A 485 25.82 1.71 -4.95
CA ASN A 485 26.48 2.87 -5.51
C ASN A 485 26.27 4.13 -4.64
N ASN A 486 26.46 4.03 -3.32
CA ASN A 486 26.31 5.15 -2.37
C ASN A 486 24.98 5.91 -2.46
N GLY A 487 23.91 5.21 -2.83
CA GLY A 487 22.57 5.76 -3.02
C GLY A 487 22.29 6.35 -4.41
N GLU A 488 23.28 6.44 -5.30
CA GLU A 488 23.12 7.01 -6.65
C GLU A 488 22.55 5.98 -7.64
N MET A 489 21.30 6.20 -8.06
CA MET A 489 20.61 5.33 -9.01
C MET A 489 21.15 5.51 -10.45
N PRO A 490 21.31 4.42 -11.22
CA PRO A 490 21.76 4.49 -12.62
C PRO A 490 20.81 5.31 -13.51
N ARG A 491 21.33 6.33 -14.20
CA ARG A 491 20.52 7.26 -15.01
C ARG A 491 20.07 6.71 -16.36
N VAL A 492 20.98 6.05 -17.09
CA VAL A 492 20.70 5.55 -18.45
C VAL A 492 19.51 4.57 -18.46
N PRO A 493 19.43 3.58 -17.54
CA PRO A 493 18.27 2.71 -17.49
C PRO A 493 16.97 3.46 -17.15
N VAL A 494 17.01 4.47 -16.28
CA VAL A 494 15.82 5.29 -15.99
C VAL A 494 15.31 5.96 -17.25
N TYR A 495 16.18 6.64 -18.00
CA TYR A 495 15.77 7.35 -19.21
C TYR A 495 15.28 6.40 -20.31
N ALA A 496 15.91 5.24 -20.46
CA ALA A 496 15.46 4.21 -21.38
C ALA A 496 14.05 3.69 -21.01
N MET A 497 13.82 3.36 -19.74
CA MET A 497 12.51 2.91 -19.27
C MET A 497 11.43 4.00 -19.40
N ALA A 498 11.78 5.25 -19.10
CA ALA A 498 10.86 6.38 -19.28
C ALA A 498 10.47 6.54 -20.76
N LEU A 499 11.43 6.44 -21.69
CA LEU A 499 11.17 6.50 -23.12
C LEU A 499 10.29 5.34 -23.61
N ILE A 500 10.57 4.11 -23.15
CA ILE A 500 9.73 2.94 -23.45
C ILE A 500 8.30 3.17 -22.93
N GLY A 501 8.16 3.72 -21.72
CA GLY A 501 6.86 4.09 -21.16
C GLY A 501 6.12 5.12 -22.04
N VAL A 502 6.79 6.17 -22.50
CA VAL A 502 6.20 7.18 -23.42
C VAL A 502 5.70 6.53 -24.70
N LEU A 503 6.53 5.71 -25.35
CA LEU A 503 6.18 5.03 -26.60
C LEU A 503 5.01 4.07 -26.40
N GLY A 504 5.05 3.26 -25.33
CA GLY A 504 3.99 2.31 -25.03
C GLY A 504 2.67 2.98 -24.67
N VAL A 505 2.67 4.03 -23.85
CA VAL A 505 1.46 4.81 -23.56
C VAL A 505 0.89 5.46 -24.82
N SER A 506 1.75 6.02 -25.68
CA SER A 506 1.31 6.63 -26.95
C SER A 506 0.65 5.58 -27.86
N PHE A 507 1.24 4.38 -27.95
CA PHE A 507 0.69 3.27 -28.71
C PHE A 507 -0.66 2.81 -28.14
N ALA A 508 -0.77 2.68 -26.81
CA ALA A 508 -1.99 2.30 -26.12
C ALA A 508 -3.16 3.25 -26.38
N ILE A 509 -2.88 4.56 -26.45
CA ILE A 509 -3.92 5.58 -26.69
C ILE A 509 -4.31 5.63 -28.16
N LEU A 510 -3.35 5.50 -29.08
CA LEU A 510 -3.59 5.61 -30.52
C LEU A 510 -4.25 4.36 -31.13
N GLY A 511 -4.40 3.27 -30.37
CA GLY A 511 -5.16 2.09 -30.77
C GLY A 511 -4.56 1.31 -31.95
N VAL A 512 -3.24 1.36 -32.11
CA VAL A 512 -2.50 0.54 -33.10
C VAL A 512 -2.17 -0.82 -32.51
#